data_AF-A0A956C4I0-F1
#
_entry.id   AF-A0A956C4I0-F1
#
_cell.length_a   1.000
_cell.length_b   1.000
_cell.length_c   1.000
_cell.angle_alpha   90.00
_cell.angle_beta   90.00
_cell.angle_gamma   90.00
#
_symmetry.space_group_name_H-M   'P 1'
#
loop_
_entity.id
_entity.type
_entity.pdbx_description
1 polymer ?
#
loop_
_entity_poly.entity_id
_entity_poly.type
_entity_poly.pdbx_seq_one_letter_code
_entity_poly.pdbx_strand_id
1 'polypeptide(L)'
;MTRRALAFTAAAVVIGACGGDLHLSSAPVPGADAGADGAATTRPACSDDGACGALHCDPTSRACVACVVDAHCTGSDRPRCDAALHRCVECGLPSDCDARETCQPDTRRCVTACVDASACPSGAPICDAQRGFCLECRVDTDCREGDRPSCDARAGRCVACRTDADCKKGEEPLCNEEGSCVECRTSLDCPADKPLCDPARWECKGS
;
A
#
# COMPACT_ATOMS: atom_id res chain seq x y z
N MET A 1 45.42 -18.65 5.53
CA MET A 1 45.82 -17.24 5.73
C MET A 1 46.69 -16.83 4.54
N THR A 2 46.09 -16.22 3.52
CA THR A 2 46.80 -15.72 2.34
C THR A 2 45.99 -14.54 1.80
N ARG A 3 46.32 -13.34 2.27
CA ARG A 3 45.69 -12.08 1.86
C ARG A 3 46.21 -11.71 0.47
N ARG A 4 45.36 -11.77 -0.56
CA ARG A 4 45.63 -11.18 -1.87
C ARG A 4 45.25 -9.69 -1.82
N ALA A 5 46.26 -8.84 -1.91
CA ALA A 5 46.10 -7.39 -2.03
C ALA A 5 45.56 -7.03 -3.42
N LEU A 6 44.39 -6.40 -3.46
CA LEU A 6 43.83 -5.77 -4.66
C LEU A 6 44.19 -4.28 -4.59
N ALA A 7 45.03 -3.84 -5.52
CA ALA A 7 45.41 -2.45 -5.71
C ALA A 7 44.21 -1.70 -6.32
N PHE A 8 43.62 -0.78 -5.57
CA PHE A 8 42.63 0.17 -6.09
C PHE A 8 43.36 1.42 -6.59
N THR A 9 43.40 1.58 -7.91
CA THR A 9 43.82 2.81 -8.57
C THR A 9 42.79 3.92 -8.32
N ALA A 10 43.19 4.96 -7.59
CA ALA A 10 42.39 6.15 -7.35
C ALA A 10 42.31 7.01 -8.62
N ALA A 11 41.11 7.17 -9.19
CA ALA A 11 40.86 8.13 -10.25
C ALA A 11 40.53 9.49 -9.62
N ALA A 12 41.38 10.49 -9.87
CA ALA A 12 41.18 11.86 -9.45
C ALA A 12 40.09 12.52 -10.30
N VAL A 13 38.98 12.93 -9.67
CA VAL A 13 37.95 13.76 -10.30
C VAL A 13 38.31 15.22 -10.04
N VAL A 14 38.58 15.94 -11.13
CA VAL A 14 38.89 17.37 -11.14
C VAL A 14 37.59 18.16 -10.96
N ILE A 15 37.48 18.91 -9.85
CA ILE A 15 36.39 19.85 -9.61
C ILE A 15 36.69 21.13 -10.40
N GLY A 16 35.99 21.31 -11.52
CA GLY A 16 35.99 22.55 -12.29
C GLY A 16 35.04 23.57 -11.67
N ALA A 17 35.56 24.50 -10.89
CA ALA A 17 34.86 25.72 -10.50
C ALA A 17 34.99 26.75 -11.63
N CYS A 18 33.86 27.17 -12.18
CA CYS A 18 33.76 28.36 -13.01
C CYS A 18 32.74 29.30 -12.36
N GLY A 19 33.26 30.24 -11.57
CA GLY A 19 32.54 31.45 -11.21
C GLY A 19 32.33 32.31 -12.45
N GLY A 20 31.14 32.89 -12.55
CA GLY A 20 30.76 33.80 -13.60
C GLY A 20 29.49 34.53 -13.17
N ASP A 21 29.69 35.71 -12.58
CA ASP A 21 28.67 36.66 -12.20
C ASP A 21 27.77 37.01 -13.39
N LEU A 22 26.47 36.70 -13.29
CA LEU A 22 25.48 37.18 -14.24
C LEU A 22 24.66 38.30 -13.58
N HIS A 23 24.95 39.50 -14.07
CA HIS A 23 24.29 40.76 -13.79
C HIS A 23 22.76 40.65 -13.81
N LEU A 24 22.17 41.05 -12.68
CA LEU A 24 20.77 41.40 -12.56
C LEU A 24 20.56 42.77 -13.24
N SER A 25 19.92 42.79 -14.40
CA SER A 25 19.34 44.02 -14.94
C SER A 25 17.89 43.78 -15.31
N SER A 26 17.04 44.31 -14.44
CA SER A 26 15.59 44.32 -14.48
C SER A 26 15.07 45.16 -15.65
N ALA A 27 14.23 44.55 -16.49
CA ALA A 27 13.30 45.27 -17.34
C ALA A 27 11.87 44.92 -16.89
N PRO A 28 10.97 45.89 -16.66
CA PRO A 28 9.57 45.60 -16.39
C PRO A 28 8.86 45.33 -17.72
N VAL A 29 8.33 44.11 -17.89
CA VAL A 29 7.36 43.81 -18.95
C VAL A 29 5.94 44.04 -18.39
N PRO A 30 5.18 45.01 -18.92
CA PRO A 30 3.79 45.20 -18.54
C PRO A 30 2.89 44.26 -19.36
N GLY A 31 1.97 43.59 -18.66
CA GLY A 31 0.69 43.12 -19.19
C GLY A 31 0.75 42.04 -20.27
N ALA A 32 0.52 40.79 -19.86
CA ALA A 32 -0.10 39.80 -20.73
C ALA A 32 -0.99 38.90 -19.87
N ASP A 33 -2.27 39.23 -19.88
CA ASP A 33 -3.35 38.39 -19.37
C ASP A 33 -3.57 37.24 -20.37
N ALA A 34 -3.16 36.03 -19.99
CA ALA A 34 -3.52 34.75 -20.62
C ALA A 34 -2.82 33.65 -19.80
N GLY A 35 -3.42 32.52 -19.44
CA GLY A 35 -4.73 31.94 -19.70
C GLY A 35 -4.87 30.80 -18.69
N ALA A 36 -6.10 30.47 -18.34
CA ALA A 36 -6.39 29.32 -17.49
C ALA A 36 -6.13 28.03 -18.27
N ASP A 37 -4.86 27.62 -18.34
CA ASP A 37 -4.49 26.28 -18.79
C ASP A 37 -4.66 25.30 -17.64
N GLY A 38 -5.41 24.24 -17.92
CA GLY A 38 -5.89 23.26 -16.96
C GLY A 38 -4.79 22.76 -16.01
N ALA A 39 -4.87 23.25 -14.78
CA ALA A 39 -4.12 22.68 -13.68
C ALA A 39 -4.61 21.25 -13.48
N ALA A 40 -3.77 20.28 -13.82
CA ALA A 40 -3.73 19.05 -13.05
C ALA A 40 -3.78 19.48 -11.58
N THR A 41 -4.86 19.10 -10.90
CA THR A 41 -5.19 19.47 -9.52
C THR A 41 -4.10 18.95 -8.60
N THR A 42 -2.97 19.66 -8.56
CA THR A 42 -1.95 19.49 -7.53
C THR A 42 -2.61 20.12 -6.31
N ARG A 43 -3.34 19.30 -5.55
CA ARG A 43 -3.96 19.74 -4.30
C ARG A 43 -2.86 20.49 -3.52
N PRO A 44 -3.10 21.75 -3.11
CA PRO A 44 -2.07 22.53 -2.45
C PRO A 44 -1.53 21.73 -1.27
N ALA A 45 -0.21 21.64 -1.20
CA ALA A 45 0.47 20.88 -0.17
C ALA A 45 0.05 21.41 1.21
N CYS A 46 -0.39 20.53 2.10
CA CYS A 46 -0.97 20.91 3.37
C CYS A 46 0.08 21.58 4.28
N SER A 47 -0.40 22.41 5.19
CA SER A 47 0.41 23.05 6.24
C SER A 47 0.00 22.60 7.64
N ASP A 48 -1.25 22.16 7.80
CA ASP A 48 -1.84 21.60 9.01
C ASP A 48 -3.05 20.72 8.64
N ASP A 49 -3.61 20.02 9.62
CA ASP A 49 -4.77 19.13 9.47
C ASP A 49 -6.05 19.86 9.04
N GLY A 50 -6.18 21.15 9.34
CA GLY A 50 -7.33 21.96 8.93
C GLY A 50 -7.47 22.07 7.41
N ALA A 51 -6.35 21.98 6.67
CA ALA A 51 -6.33 21.91 5.21
C ALA A 51 -6.76 20.53 4.65
N CYS A 52 -6.91 19.52 5.50
CA CYS A 52 -7.09 18.12 5.12
C CYS A 52 -8.48 17.55 5.40
N GLY A 53 -9.38 18.32 6.00
CA GLY A 53 -10.75 17.87 6.29
C GLY A 53 -10.75 16.70 7.29
N ALA A 54 -11.16 15.51 6.83
CA ALA A 54 -11.16 14.29 7.66
C ALA A 54 -9.82 13.52 7.66
N LEU A 55 -8.84 14.00 6.90
CA LEU A 55 -7.48 13.45 6.83
C LEU A 55 -6.51 14.29 7.67
N HIS A 56 -5.26 13.84 7.76
CA HIS A 56 -4.20 14.49 8.53
C HIS A 56 -3.04 14.89 7.64
N CYS A 57 -2.41 16.03 7.94
CA CYS A 57 -1.28 16.53 7.20
C CYS A 57 0.01 15.82 7.64
N ASP A 58 0.67 15.10 6.73
CA ASP A 58 2.04 14.64 6.98
C ASP A 58 3.01 15.83 6.83
N PRO A 59 3.71 16.22 7.91
CA PRO A 59 4.63 17.36 7.85
C PRO A 59 5.83 17.14 6.91
N THR A 60 6.14 15.89 6.54
CA THR A 60 7.28 15.57 5.69
C THR A 60 6.92 15.65 4.21
N SER A 61 5.89 14.91 3.79
CA SER A 61 5.44 14.91 2.39
C SER A 61 4.53 16.09 2.05
N ARG A 62 3.98 16.78 3.06
CA ARG A 62 2.93 17.79 2.93
C ARG A 62 1.69 17.29 2.18
N ALA A 63 1.43 15.98 2.26
CA ALA A 63 0.23 15.35 1.73
C ALA A 63 -0.78 15.12 2.86
N CYS A 64 -2.08 15.24 2.56
CA CYS A 64 -3.10 14.75 3.49
C CYS A 64 -3.24 13.25 3.35
N VAL A 65 -3.01 12.56 4.46
CA VAL A 65 -2.94 11.11 4.62
C VAL A 65 -3.95 10.64 5.66
N ALA A 66 -4.28 9.35 5.67
CA ALA A 66 -5.27 8.84 6.64
C ALA A 66 -4.73 8.87 8.08
N CYS A 67 -3.42 8.69 8.27
CA CYS A 67 -2.80 8.83 9.57
C CYS A 67 -1.31 9.22 9.46
N VAL A 68 -0.81 9.82 10.53
CA VAL A 68 0.63 10.10 10.75
C VAL A 68 1.07 9.49 12.09
N VAL A 69 0.14 9.41 13.05
CA VAL A 69 0.33 8.80 14.36
C VAL A 69 -0.91 7.97 14.73
N ASP A 70 -0.76 7.04 15.68
CA ASP A 70 -1.84 6.15 16.13
C ASP A 70 -3.08 6.90 16.61
N ALA A 71 -2.93 8.09 17.19
CA ALA A 71 -4.05 8.90 17.67
C ALA A 71 -5.02 9.34 16.56
N HIS A 72 -4.60 9.29 15.29
CA HIS A 72 -5.45 9.55 14.13
C HIS A 72 -6.36 8.36 13.80
N CYS A 73 -6.03 7.18 14.30
CA CYS A 73 -6.74 5.95 14.05
C CYS A 73 -7.75 5.66 15.18
N THR A 74 -8.93 6.28 15.08
CA THR A 74 -9.98 6.22 16.11
C THR A 74 -10.86 4.97 16.06
N GLY A 75 -10.76 4.18 14.99
CA GLY A 75 -11.48 2.91 14.86
C GLY A 75 -10.89 1.81 15.74
N SER A 76 -11.75 1.06 16.43
CA SER A 76 -11.35 -0.06 17.30
C SER A 76 -10.59 -1.15 16.55
N ASP A 77 -10.96 -1.40 15.30
CA ASP A 77 -10.45 -2.54 14.52
C ASP A 77 -9.08 -2.25 13.88
N ARG A 78 -8.69 -0.97 13.81
CA ARG A 78 -7.44 -0.53 13.17
C ARG A 78 -6.80 0.62 13.97
N PRO A 79 -6.35 0.38 15.21
CA PRO A 79 -5.94 1.45 16.12
C PRO A 79 -4.49 1.93 15.90
N ARG A 80 -3.76 1.37 14.94
CA ARG A 80 -2.34 1.68 14.69
C ARG A 80 -2.15 2.41 13.39
N CYS A 81 -1.24 3.36 13.34
CA CYS A 81 -0.85 4.02 12.11
C CYS A 81 0.38 3.36 11.50
N ASP A 82 0.23 2.77 10.32
CA ASP A 82 1.40 2.42 9.50
C ASP A 82 1.88 3.70 8.81
N ALA A 83 2.88 4.37 9.39
CA ALA A 83 3.43 5.61 8.86
C ALA A 83 4.12 5.46 7.50
N ALA A 84 4.51 4.25 7.10
CA ALA A 84 5.10 4.01 5.78
C ALA A 84 4.01 3.91 4.69
N LEU A 85 2.85 3.36 5.05
CA LEU A 85 1.69 3.23 4.16
C LEU A 85 0.65 4.33 4.34
N HIS A 86 0.83 5.19 5.33
CA HIS A 86 -0.07 6.29 5.66
C HIS A 86 -1.53 5.87 5.88
N ARG A 87 -1.72 4.67 6.46
CA ARG A 87 -3.04 4.05 6.68
C ARG A 87 -3.17 3.45 8.07
N CYS A 88 -4.39 3.45 8.58
CA CYS A 88 -4.70 2.76 9.84
C CYS A 88 -4.72 1.25 9.62
N VAL A 89 -4.05 0.53 10.51
CA VAL A 89 -3.86 -0.92 10.50
C VAL A 89 -4.19 -1.50 11.87
N GLU A 90 -4.41 -2.81 11.91
CA GLU A 90 -4.73 -3.53 13.13
C GLU A 90 -3.51 -3.59 14.06
N CYS A 91 -2.34 -3.86 13.48
CA CYS A 91 -1.09 -4.00 14.21
C CYS A 91 0.12 -3.49 13.41
N GLY A 92 1.15 -3.01 14.12
CA GLY A 92 2.49 -2.81 13.58
C GLY A 92 3.51 -3.77 14.19
N LEU A 93 3.21 -4.28 15.40
CA LEU A 93 4.08 -5.12 16.22
C LEU A 93 3.28 -6.29 16.80
N PRO A 94 3.93 -7.40 17.20
CA PRO A 94 3.25 -8.51 17.85
C PRO A 94 2.52 -8.14 19.14
N SER A 95 3.02 -7.14 19.88
CA SER A 95 2.40 -6.64 21.12
C SER A 95 1.11 -5.85 20.92
N ASP A 96 0.74 -5.53 19.68
CA ASP A 96 -0.53 -4.89 19.36
C ASP A 96 -1.69 -5.88 19.30
N CYS A 97 -1.39 -7.18 19.20
CA CYS A 97 -2.37 -8.24 19.03
C CYS A 97 -2.75 -8.93 20.35
N ASP A 98 -3.83 -9.69 20.33
CA ASP A 98 -4.29 -10.43 21.51
C ASP A 98 -3.35 -11.58 21.89
N ALA A 99 -3.61 -12.17 23.06
CA ALA A 99 -2.86 -13.33 23.52
C ALA A 99 -2.98 -14.48 22.51
N ARG A 100 -1.83 -15.05 22.11
CA ARG A 100 -1.66 -16.10 21.06
C ARG A 100 -1.77 -15.59 19.63
N GLU A 101 -1.74 -14.29 19.42
CA GLU A 101 -1.65 -13.72 18.08
C GLU A 101 -0.30 -13.04 17.86
N THR A 102 -0.01 -12.77 16.61
CA THR A 102 1.15 -11.98 16.19
C THR A 102 0.75 -11.12 15.00
N CYS A 103 1.47 -10.01 14.81
CA CYS A 103 1.24 -9.15 13.68
C CYS A 103 1.83 -9.74 12.40
N GLN A 104 1.00 -9.97 11.39
CA GLN A 104 1.48 -10.35 10.07
C GLN A 104 2.02 -9.12 9.34
N PRO A 105 3.30 -9.10 8.93
CA PRO A 105 3.96 -7.90 8.42
C PRO A 105 3.40 -7.39 7.09
N ASP A 106 2.91 -8.30 6.23
CA ASP A 106 2.43 -7.93 4.90
C ASP A 106 0.98 -7.41 4.89
N THR A 107 0.10 -8.06 5.66
CA THR A 107 -1.33 -7.71 5.71
C THR A 107 -1.64 -6.69 6.80
N ARG A 108 -0.74 -6.53 7.79
CA ARG A 108 -0.91 -5.67 8.97
C ARG A 108 -2.15 -6.03 9.79
N ARG A 109 -2.40 -7.34 9.89
CA ARG A 109 -3.49 -7.95 10.64
C ARG A 109 -2.95 -8.85 11.74
N CYS A 110 -3.70 -8.96 12.83
CA CYS A 110 -3.41 -9.95 13.84
C CYS A 110 -3.83 -11.33 13.34
N VAL A 111 -2.91 -12.28 13.44
CA VAL A 111 -3.12 -13.66 13.02
C VAL A 111 -2.67 -14.61 14.12
N THR A 112 -3.24 -15.80 14.17
CA THR A 112 -2.87 -16.80 15.17
C THR A 112 -1.38 -17.14 15.08
N ALA A 113 -0.66 -16.92 16.18
CA ALA A 113 0.74 -17.29 16.30
C ALA A 113 0.87 -18.80 16.47
N CYS A 114 1.95 -19.37 15.95
CA CYS A 114 2.19 -20.81 16.06
C CYS A 114 3.67 -21.15 16.18
N VAL A 115 3.93 -22.28 16.84
CA VAL A 115 5.23 -22.96 16.85
C VAL A 115 5.17 -24.29 16.11
N ASP A 116 3.98 -24.91 16.08
CA ASP A 116 3.64 -26.11 15.33
C ASP A 116 2.15 -26.09 14.94
N ALA A 117 1.73 -27.06 14.13
CA ALA A 117 0.37 -27.13 13.58
C ALA A 117 -0.72 -27.33 14.64
N SER A 118 -0.41 -27.81 15.85
CA SER A 118 -1.41 -28.03 16.90
C SER A 118 -1.96 -26.73 17.50
N ALA A 119 -1.22 -25.62 17.36
CA ALA A 119 -1.67 -24.29 17.75
C ALA A 119 -2.64 -23.65 16.74
N CYS A 120 -2.79 -24.24 15.55
CA CYS A 120 -3.49 -23.62 14.45
C CYS A 120 -4.97 -24.04 14.35
N PRO A 121 -5.88 -23.11 14.01
CA PRO A 121 -7.29 -23.40 13.82
C PRO A 121 -7.52 -24.19 12.52
N SER A 122 -8.67 -24.85 12.39
CA SER A 122 -9.01 -25.64 11.21
C SER A 122 -9.07 -24.82 9.91
N GLY A 123 -9.40 -23.53 9.98
CA GLY A 123 -9.40 -22.62 8.82
C GLY A 123 -8.02 -22.15 8.38
N ALA A 124 -6.98 -22.36 9.19
CA ALA A 124 -5.59 -22.04 8.86
C ALA A 124 -4.65 -23.11 9.44
N PRO A 125 -4.74 -24.37 9.00
CA PRO A 125 -4.19 -25.51 9.74
C PRO A 125 -2.67 -25.65 9.61
N ILE A 126 -2.02 -24.84 8.78
CA ILE A 126 -0.59 -24.96 8.48
C ILE A 126 0.19 -23.98 9.35
N CYS A 127 1.05 -24.47 10.22
CA CYS A 127 1.98 -23.57 10.92
C CYS A 127 3.19 -23.23 10.04
N ASP A 128 3.45 -21.95 9.84
CA ASP A 128 4.74 -21.47 9.32
C ASP A 128 5.68 -21.15 10.48
N ALA A 129 6.41 -22.16 10.97
CA ALA A 129 7.34 -21.97 12.07
C ALA A 129 8.47 -20.98 11.80
N GLN A 130 8.77 -20.65 10.53
CA GLN A 130 9.75 -19.62 10.20
C GLN A 130 9.18 -18.21 10.38
N ARG A 131 7.92 -18.01 9.99
CA ARG A 131 7.24 -16.72 10.14
C ARG A 131 6.48 -16.56 11.47
N GLY A 132 6.25 -17.67 12.18
CA GLY A 132 5.62 -17.72 13.50
C GLY A 132 4.09 -17.60 13.50
N PHE A 133 3.41 -17.85 12.37
CA PHE A 133 1.95 -17.75 12.29
C PHE A 133 1.30 -18.83 11.42
N CYS A 134 0.01 -19.04 11.67
CA CYS A 134 -0.82 -20.01 10.96
C CYS A 134 -1.20 -19.50 9.56
N LEU A 135 -1.20 -20.40 8.59
CA LEU A 135 -1.56 -20.17 7.19
C LEU A 135 -2.71 -21.07 6.80
N GLU A 136 -3.52 -20.59 5.86
CA GLU A 136 -4.47 -21.43 5.12
C GLU A 136 -3.75 -22.30 4.10
N CYS A 137 -2.73 -21.76 3.42
CA CYS A 137 -2.03 -22.44 2.33
C CYS A 137 -0.54 -22.10 2.26
N ARG A 138 0.23 -23.00 1.63
CA ARG A 138 1.60 -22.75 1.15
C ARG A 138 1.68 -22.84 -0.37
N VAL A 139 0.86 -23.69 -0.97
CA VAL A 139 0.78 -23.94 -2.41
C VAL A 139 -0.68 -24.03 -2.85
N ASP A 140 -0.94 -23.84 -4.15
CA ASP A 140 -2.29 -23.85 -4.71
C ASP A 140 -3.05 -25.16 -4.38
N THR A 141 -2.36 -26.30 -4.28
CA THR A 141 -3.01 -27.58 -3.93
C THR A 141 -3.52 -27.66 -2.50
N ASP A 142 -3.15 -26.72 -1.62
CA ASP A 142 -3.72 -26.63 -0.27
C ASP A 142 -5.11 -25.99 -0.30
N CYS A 143 -5.39 -25.17 -1.33
CA CYS A 143 -6.65 -24.46 -1.53
C CYS A 143 -7.70 -25.35 -2.22
N ARG A 144 -8.15 -26.38 -1.50
CA ARG A 144 -9.02 -27.45 -2.07
C ARG A 144 -10.51 -27.13 -2.10
N GLU A 145 -10.94 -26.01 -1.51
CA GLU A 145 -12.37 -25.71 -1.34
C GLU A 145 -12.77 -24.37 -1.98
N GLY A 146 -13.82 -24.43 -2.82
CA GLY A 146 -14.62 -23.27 -3.22
C GLY A 146 -13.99 -22.34 -4.25
N ASP A 147 -14.36 -21.06 -4.17
CA ASP A 147 -14.04 -20.02 -5.15
C ASP A 147 -12.66 -19.38 -4.94
N ARG A 148 -11.77 -20.01 -4.15
CA ARG A 148 -10.42 -19.49 -3.83
C ARG A 148 -9.30 -20.50 -4.16
N PRO A 149 -9.08 -20.85 -5.43
CA PRO A 149 -8.22 -21.98 -5.82
C PRO A 149 -6.71 -21.69 -5.77
N SER A 150 -6.31 -20.42 -5.62
CA SER A 150 -4.89 -20.03 -5.68
C SER A 150 -4.36 -19.69 -4.29
N CYS A 151 -3.11 -20.04 -4.03
CA CYS A 151 -2.44 -19.64 -2.79
C CYS A 151 -1.65 -18.34 -2.99
N ASP A 152 -1.99 -17.31 -2.21
CA ASP A 152 -1.08 -16.19 -1.98
C ASP A 152 -0.06 -16.63 -0.92
N ALA A 153 1.10 -17.13 -1.37
CA ALA A 153 2.13 -17.63 -0.48
C ALA A 153 2.72 -16.55 0.44
N ARG A 154 2.65 -15.27 0.03
CA ARG A 154 3.12 -14.13 0.85
C ARG A 154 2.15 -13.91 1.99
N ALA A 155 0.86 -13.80 1.70
CA ALA A 155 -0.17 -13.63 2.72
C ALA A 155 -0.48 -14.93 3.49
N GLY A 156 -0.15 -16.10 2.95
CA GLY A 156 -0.48 -17.40 3.53
C GLY A 156 -1.96 -17.75 3.47
N ARG A 157 -2.71 -17.21 2.50
CA ARG A 157 -4.17 -17.39 2.39
C ARG A 157 -4.59 -17.81 0.99
N CYS A 158 -5.69 -18.53 0.90
CA CYS A 158 -6.30 -18.87 -0.38
C CYS A 158 -7.05 -17.65 -0.92
N VAL A 159 -6.86 -17.38 -2.21
CA VAL A 159 -7.42 -16.23 -2.94
C VAL A 159 -8.16 -16.70 -4.19
N ALA A 160 -9.16 -15.94 -4.61
CA ALA A 160 -9.94 -16.20 -5.82
C ALA A 160 -9.10 -15.97 -7.08
N CYS A 161 -8.21 -14.98 -7.03
CA CYS A 161 -7.38 -14.59 -8.15
C CYS A 161 -6.01 -14.09 -7.69
N ARG A 162 -5.03 -14.19 -8.59
CA ARG A 162 -3.73 -13.49 -8.51
C ARG A 162 -3.61 -12.44 -9.60
N THR A 163 -4.37 -12.59 -10.68
CA THR A 163 -4.39 -11.72 -11.86
C THR A 163 -5.80 -11.63 -12.44
N ASP A 164 -6.06 -10.60 -13.24
CA ASP A 164 -7.32 -10.41 -13.99
C ASP A 164 -7.64 -11.57 -14.96
N ALA A 165 -6.69 -12.48 -15.21
CA ALA A 165 -6.88 -13.68 -16.04
C ALA A 165 -7.49 -14.85 -15.26
N ASP A 166 -7.37 -14.86 -13.93
CA ASP A 166 -7.97 -15.87 -13.06
C ASP A 166 -9.48 -15.63 -12.86
N CYS A 167 -9.93 -14.39 -13.12
CA CYS A 167 -11.31 -13.99 -12.96
C CYS A 167 -12.16 -14.25 -14.21
N LYS A 168 -13.43 -14.59 -14.00
CA LYS A 168 -14.38 -14.81 -15.08
C LYS A 168 -14.64 -13.50 -15.81
N LYS A 169 -14.53 -13.51 -17.14
CA LYS A 169 -14.89 -12.36 -17.97
C LYS A 169 -16.40 -12.12 -17.88
N GLY A 170 -16.81 -10.89 -17.61
CA GLY A 170 -18.21 -10.51 -17.42
C GLY A 170 -18.38 -9.63 -16.19
N GLU A 171 -19.08 -10.16 -15.18
CA GLU A 171 -19.48 -9.44 -13.97
C GLU A 171 -18.28 -8.99 -13.13
N GLU A 172 -17.31 -9.86 -12.84
CA GLU A 172 -16.16 -9.54 -11.98
C GLU A 172 -14.83 -9.83 -12.69
N PRO A 173 -14.43 -9.04 -13.70
CA PRO A 173 -13.30 -9.37 -14.57
C PRO A 173 -11.92 -8.99 -13.99
N LEU A 174 -11.87 -8.26 -12.88
CA LEU A 174 -10.64 -7.71 -12.33
C LEU A 174 -10.24 -8.39 -11.03
N CYS A 175 -8.94 -8.60 -10.84
CA CYS A 175 -8.41 -9.05 -9.56
C CYS A 175 -7.99 -7.84 -8.72
N ASN A 176 -8.51 -7.74 -7.51
CA ASN A 176 -8.13 -6.69 -6.57
C ASN A 176 -6.91 -7.10 -5.71
N GLU A 177 -6.39 -6.17 -4.91
CA GLU A 177 -5.22 -6.45 -4.06
C GLU A 177 -5.53 -7.40 -2.90
N GLU A 178 -6.80 -7.55 -2.53
CA GLU A 178 -7.24 -8.60 -1.61
C GLU A 178 -7.41 -9.98 -2.29
N GLY A 179 -7.04 -10.14 -3.57
CA GLY A 179 -7.11 -11.42 -4.27
C GLY A 179 -8.55 -11.90 -4.50
N SER A 180 -9.50 -10.96 -4.55
CA SER A 180 -10.89 -11.20 -4.91
C SER A 180 -11.15 -10.72 -6.33
N CYS A 181 -11.99 -11.45 -7.07
CA CYS A 181 -12.52 -10.96 -8.33
C CYS A 181 -13.57 -9.89 -8.06
N VAL A 182 -13.50 -8.77 -8.78
CA VAL A 182 -14.34 -7.60 -8.57
C VAL A 182 -14.75 -6.96 -9.89
N GLU A 183 -15.80 -6.14 -9.87
CA GLU A 183 -16.27 -5.41 -11.07
C GLU A 183 -15.30 -4.27 -11.43
N CYS A 184 -14.82 -3.54 -10.41
CA CYS A 184 -13.99 -2.35 -10.59
C CYS A 184 -12.90 -2.23 -9.53
N ARG A 185 -11.77 -1.62 -9.88
CA ARG A 185 -10.76 -1.14 -8.92
C ARG A 185 -10.81 0.37 -8.77
N THR A 186 -11.19 1.04 -9.86
CA THR A 186 -11.33 2.48 -10.00
C THR A 186 -12.58 2.79 -10.80
N SER A 187 -13.06 4.03 -10.73
CA SER A 187 -14.18 4.49 -11.56
C SER A 187 -13.90 4.42 -13.07
N LEU A 188 -12.64 4.27 -13.50
CA LEU A 188 -12.28 4.10 -14.92
C LEU A 188 -12.57 2.69 -15.44
N ASP A 189 -12.71 1.71 -14.55
CA ASP A 189 -13.07 0.34 -14.92
C ASP A 189 -14.57 0.20 -15.20
N CYS A 190 -15.36 1.20 -14.81
CA CYS A 190 -16.81 1.16 -14.87
C CYS A 190 -17.38 1.69 -16.20
N PRO A 191 -18.51 1.14 -16.67
CA PRO A 191 -19.16 1.61 -17.88
C PRO A 191 -19.87 2.96 -17.64
N ALA A 192 -20.19 3.66 -18.73
CA ALA A 192 -20.75 5.00 -18.67
C ALA A 192 -22.12 5.10 -17.96
N ASP A 193 -22.91 4.02 -17.93
CA ASP A 193 -24.20 3.94 -17.24
C ASP A 193 -24.07 3.76 -15.71
N LYS A 194 -22.90 3.33 -15.23
CA LYS A 194 -22.57 3.18 -13.81
C LYS A 194 -21.16 3.70 -13.51
N PRO A 195 -20.88 5.01 -13.68
CA PRO A 195 -19.52 5.52 -13.81
C PRO A 195 -18.73 5.59 -12.49
N LEU A 196 -19.30 5.17 -11.36
CA LEU A 196 -18.66 5.26 -10.06
C LEU A 196 -18.33 3.88 -9.52
N CYS A 197 -17.07 3.65 -9.16
CA CYS A 197 -16.70 2.45 -8.40
C CYS A 197 -16.95 2.70 -6.91
N ASP A 198 -17.67 1.79 -6.25
CA ASP A 198 -17.79 1.80 -4.79
C ASP A 198 -16.57 1.10 -4.16
N PRO A 199 -15.67 1.81 -3.48
CA PRO A 199 -14.44 1.20 -2.94
C PRO A 199 -14.70 0.26 -1.75
N ALA A 200 -15.91 0.26 -1.16
CA ALA A 200 -16.25 -0.65 -0.07
C ALA A 200 -16.82 -1.98 -0.57
N ARG A 201 -17.42 -1.99 -1.78
CA ARG A 201 -18.06 -3.17 -2.37
C ARG A 201 -17.36 -3.67 -3.62
N TRP A 202 -16.52 -2.84 -4.24
CA TRP A 202 -15.88 -3.08 -5.52
C TRP A 202 -16.86 -3.31 -6.69
N GLU A 203 -18.02 -2.65 -6.60
CA GLU A 203 -19.12 -2.70 -7.56
C GLU A 203 -19.28 -1.35 -8.27
N CYS A 204 -19.62 -1.39 -9.56
CA CYS A 204 -19.96 -0.18 -10.31
C CYS A 204 -21.38 0.27 -9.97
N LYS A 205 -21.56 1.56 -9.69
CA LYS A 205 -22.85 2.18 -9.39
C LYS A 205 -23.09 3.47 -10.16
N GLY A 206 -24.37 3.83 -10.28
CA GLY A 206 -24.79 5.14 -10.79
C GLY A 206 -24.40 6.27 -9.83
N SER A 207 -24.50 7.50 -10.35
CA SER A 207 -24.33 8.75 -9.59
C SER A 207 -25.42 8.97 -8.55
#